data_AF-A0A822DTA5-F1
#
_entry.id   AF-A0A822DTA5-F1
#
_cell.length_a   1.000
_cell.length_b   1.000
_cell.length_c   1.000
_cell.angle_alpha   90.00
_cell.angle_beta   90.00
_cell.angle_gamma   90.00
#
_symmetry.space_group_name_H-M   'P 1'
#
loop_
_entity.id
_entity.type
_entity.pdbx_description
1 polymer ?
#
loop_
_entity_poly.entity_id
_entity_poly.type
_entity_poly.pdbx_seq_one_letter_code
_entity_poly.pdbx_strand_id
1 'polypeptide(L)' 'QTNFYTWAPLAAAEGWLVLEANYRGSTGYGDQFLNEIFGQLLSRPGKDILAGVDSLVSDGIADPTRLNIGGYSFGGFLTN' A
#
# COMPACT_ATOMS: atom_id res chain seq x y z
N GLN A 1 -14.64 -4.66 17.51
CA GLN A 1 -14.49 -5.58 16.36
C GLN A 1 -13.71 -4.83 15.29
N THR A 2 -12.53 -5.30 14.91
CA THR A 2 -11.74 -4.74 13.82
C THR A 2 -12.08 -5.49 12.54
N ASN A 3 -12.38 -4.79 11.45
CA ASN A 3 -12.53 -5.39 10.12
C ASN A 3 -11.65 -4.65 9.10
N PHE A 4 -11.66 -5.09 7.84
CA PHE A 4 -10.81 -4.51 6.79
C PHE A 4 -11.08 -3.01 6.51
N TYR A 5 -12.22 -2.46 6.90
CA TYR A 5 -12.50 -1.04 6.71
C TYR A 5 -12.08 -0.19 7.92
N THR A 6 -11.75 -0.82 9.05
CA THR A 6 -11.43 -0.11 10.30
C THR A 6 -10.00 -0.36 10.79
N TRP A 7 -9.20 -1.21 10.13
CA TRP A 7 -7.85 -1.52 10.61
C TRP A 7 -6.92 -0.29 10.52
N ALA A 8 -6.95 0.44 9.41
CA ALA A 8 -6.10 1.62 9.19
C ALA A 8 -6.37 2.73 10.24
N PRO A 9 -7.62 3.18 10.48
CA PRO A 9 -7.87 4.18 11.52
C PRO A 9 -7.57 3.68 12.93
N LEU A 10 -7.72 2.37 13.21
CA LEU A 10 -7.33 1.81 14.52
C LEU A 10 -5.81 1.78 14.70
N ALA A 11 -5.05 1.37 13.70
CA ALA A 11 -3.59 1.40 13.74
C ALA A 11 -3.08 2.84 13.93
N ALA A 12 -3.67 3.81 13.22
CA ALA A 12 -3.37 5.22 13.41
C ALA A 12 -3.68 5.72 14.83
N ALA A 13 -4.81 5.30 15.41
CA ALA A 13 -5.16 5.62 16.81
C ALA A 13 -4.15 5.03 17.82
N GLU A 14 -3.52 3.91 17.49
CA GLU A 14 -2.46 3.26 18.28
C GLU A 14 -1.05 3.81 17.95
N GLY A 15 -0.94 4.91 17.20
CA GLY A 15 0.31 5.60 16.95
C GLY A 15 1.11 5.11 15.74
N TRP A 16 0.50 4.33 14.84
CA TRP A 16 1.12 3.93 13.58
C TRP A 16 0.91 4.98 12.48
N LEU A 17 1.95 5.20 11.67
CA LEU A 17 1.76 5.76 10.34
C LEU A 17 1.18 4.66 9.44
N VAL A 18 0.11 4.98 8.71
CA VAL A 18 -0.53 4.04 7.77
C VAL A 18 -0.49 4.63 6.36
N LEU A 19 0.09 3.88 5.41
CA LEU A 19 0.09 4.21 3.99
C LEU A 19 -0.91 3.31 3.26
N GLU A 20 -2.00 3.89 2.74
CA GLU A 20 -2.97 3.21 1.87
C GLU A 20 -2.71 3.62 0.41
N ALA A 21 -1.74 2.97 -0.23
CA ALA A 21 -1.30 3.34 -1.58
C ALA A 21 -2.25 2.82 -2.67
N ASN A 22 -2.73 3.73 -3.52
CA ASN A 22 -3.36 3.38 -4.80
C ASN A 22 -2.28 3.20 -5.87
N TYR A 23 -1.86 1.95 -6.07
CA TYR A 23 -0.89 1.57 -7.09
C TYR A 23 -1.52 1.50 -8.48
N ARG A 24 -0.68 1.44 -9.53
CA ARG A 24 -1.14 1.25 -10.91
C ARG A 24 -1.95 -0.03 -11.05
N GLY A 25 -3.16 0.09 -11.57
CA GLY A 25 -4.20 -0.94 -11.51
C GLY A 25 -5.38 -0.59 -10.60
N SER A 26 -5.25 0.41 -9.72
CA SER A 26 -6.39 0.93 -8.96
C SER A 26 -7.38 1.69 -9.86
N THR A 27 -8.65 1.65 -9.49
CA THR A 27 -9.73 2.37 -10.17
C THR A 27 -9.77 3.85 -9.75
N GLY A 28 -10.48 4.68 -10.52
CA GLY A 28 -10.67 6.11 -10.21
C GLY A 28 -9.63 7.06 -10.81
N TYR A 29 -8.61 6.54 -11.50
CA TYR A 29 -7.51 7.32 -12.11
C TYR A 29 -7.47 7.24 -13.65
N GLY A 30 -8.55 6.74 -14.27
CA GLY A 30 -8.68 6.58 -15.72
C GLY A 30 -8.15 5.25 -16.27
N ASP A 31 -8.56 4.93 -17.50
CA ASP A 31 -8.31 3.62 -18.11
C ASP A 31 -6.83 3.31 -18.29
N GLN A 32 -6.00 4.32 -18.59
CA GLN A 32 -4.57 4.12 -18.73
C GLN A 32 -3.97 3.60 -17.41
N PHE A 33 -4.25 4.26 -16.29
CA PHE A 33 -3.72 3.87 -14.99
C PHE A 33 -4.24 2.50 -14.54
N LEU A 34 -5.52 2.22 -14.81
CA LEU A 34 -6.13 0.91 -14.56
C LEU A 34 -5.43 -0.20 -15.36
N ASN A 35 -5.16 0.05 -16.64
CA ASN A 35 -4.60 -0.96 -17.54
C ASN A 35 -3.08 -1.17 -17.36
N GLU A 36 -2.37 -0.28 -16.66
CA GLU A 36 -0.92 -0.39 -16.48
C GLU A 36 -0.48 -1.61 -15.63
N ILE A 37 -1.41 -2.27 -14.94
CA ILE A 37 -1.13 -3.49 -14.17
C ILE A 37 -1.02 -4.76 -15.05
N PHE A 38 -1.61 -4.75 -16.25
CA PHE A 38 -1.67 -5.94 -17.09
C PHE A 38 -0.27 -6.44 -17.50
N GLY A 39 -0.07 -7.76 -17.37
CA GLY A 39 1.23 -8.40 -17.59
C GLY A 39 2.23 -8.26 -16.44
N GLN A 40 1.92 -7.47 -15.40
CA GLN A 40 2.82 -7.22 -14.26
C GLN A 40 2.07 -7.14 -12.93
N LEU A 41 1.14 -8.09 -12.71
CA LEU A 41 0.17 -8.05 -11.61
C LEU A 41 0.79 -7.92 -10.21
N LEU A 42 2.01 -8.41 -9.98
CA LEU A 42 2.67 -8.30 -8.67
C LEU A 42 3.82 -7.32 -8.66
N SER A 43 4.65 -7.35 -9.69
CA SER A 43 5.86 -6.54 -9.75
C SER A 43 5.58 -5.06 -9.93
N ARG A 44 4.50 -4.67 -10.63
CA ARG A 44 4.14 -3.26 -10.80
C ARG A 44 3.52 -2.68 -9.52
N PRO A 45 2.47 -3.28 -8.94
CA PRO A 45 1.92 -2.78 -7.67
C PRO A 45 2.94 -2.76 -6.54
N GLY A 46 3.75 -3.81 -6.41
CA GLY A 46 4.78 -3.89 -5.37
C GLY A 46 5.80 -2.75 -5.47
N LYS A 47 6.25 -2.41 -6.69
CA LYS A 47 7.15 -1.26 -6.90
C LYS A 47 6.52 0.07 -6.54
N ASP A 48 5.24 0.27 -6.86
CA ASP A 48 4.54 1.51 -6.54
C ASP A 48 4.38 1.68 -5.02
N ILE A 49 4.04 0.59 -4.32
CA ILE A 49 3.94 0.59 -2.85
C ILE A 49 5.31 0.90 -2.23
N LEU A 50 6.37 0.21 -2.67
CA LEU A 50 7.72 0.41 -2.14
C LEU A 50 8.25 1.81 -2.43
N ALA A 51 7.96 2.39 -3.61
CA ALA A 51 8.32 3.78 -3.91
C ALA A 51 7.66 4.77 -2.94
N GLY A 52 6.42 4.52 -2.52
CA GLY A 52 5.75 5.31 -1.48
C GLY A 52 6.43 5.17 -0.11
N VAL A 53 6.81 3.95 0.27
CA VAL A 53 7.56 3.68 1.51
C VAL A 53 8.92 4.37 1.49
N ASP A 54 9.68 4.22 0.40
CA ASP A 54 11.00 4.85 0.22
C ASP A 54 10.91 6.37 0.32
N SER A 55 9.86 7.00 -0.23
CA SER A 55 9.62 8.43 -0.08
C SER A 55 9.41 8.81 1.39
N LEU A 56 8.55 8.08 2.12
CA LEU A 56 8.28 8.37 3.54
C LEU A 56 9.52 8.19 4.42
N VAL A 57 10.36 7.21 4.12
CA VAL A 57 11.64 6.99 4.81
C VAL A 57 12.63 8.13 4.48
N SER A 58 12.76 8.49 3.19
CA SER A 58 13.63 9.59 2.75
C SER A 58 13.25 10.93 3.38
N ASP A 59 11.96 11.17 3.57
CA ASP A 59 11.44 12.39 4.19
C ASP A 59 11.55 12.38 5.72
N GLY A 60 12.04 11.29 6.32
CA GLY A 60 12.17 11.12 7.77
C GLY A 60 10.84 10.91 8.49
N ILE A 61 9.77 10.58 7.77
CA ILE A 61 8.41 10.36 8.30
C ILE A 61 8.26 8.92 8.81
N ALA A 62 8.86 7.95 8.12
CA ALA A 62 8.84 6.53 8.49
C ALA A 62 10.21 6.04 8.99
N ASP A 63 10.20 5.20 10.03
CA ASP A 63 11.41 4.53 10.54
C ASP A 63 11.69 3.27 9.69
N PRO A 64 12.83 3.19 8.98
CA PRO A 64 13.15 2.06 8.10
C PRO A 64 13.35 0.74 8.84
N THR A 65 13.53 0.77 10.17
CA THR A 65 13.69 -0.43 11.00
C THR A 65 12.36 -0.95 11.58
N ARG A 66 11.25 -0.24 11.35
CA ARG A 66 9.93 -0.53 11.93
C ARG A 66 8.81 -0.56 10.88
N LEU A 67 9.05 -1.24 9.77
CA LEU A 67 8.10 -1.37 8.66
C LEU A 67 7.31 -2.69 8.76
N ASN A 68 6.00 -2.61 8.52
CA ASN A 68 5.13 -3.78 8.40
C ASN A 68 4.23 -3.61 7.18
N ILE A 69 3.89 -4.72 6.53
CA ILE A 69 2.97 -4.77 5.39
C ILE A 69 1.76 -5.65 5.74
N GLY A 70 0.59 -5.25 5.28
CA GLY A 70 -0.65 -5.98 5.50
C GLY A 70 -1.65 -5.71 4.39
N GLY A 71 -2.51 -6.69 4.11
CA GLY A 71 -3.52 -6.57 3.08
C GLY A 71 -4.48 -7.75 3.08
N TYR A 72 -5.64 -7.56 2.43
CA TYR A 72 -6.65 -8.59 2.23
C TYR A 72 -6.93 -8.77 0.74
N SER A 73 -7.43 -9.96 0.36
CA SER A 73 -7.69 -10.31 -1.05
C SER A 73 -6.44 -10.15 -1.92
N PHE A 74 -6.50 -9.42 -3.03
CA PHE A 74 -5.32 -9.12 -3.86
C PHE A 74 -4.20 -8.42 -3.08
N GLY A 75 -4.53 -7.57 -2.11
CA GLY A 75 -3.54 -6.98 -1.20
C GLY A 75 -2.86 -8.02 -0.30
N GLY A 76 -3.57 -9.11 0.05
CA GLY A 76 -2.98 -10.25 0.75
C GLY A 76 -2.02 -11.05 -0.14
N PHE A 77 -2.31 -11.12 -1.44
CA PHE A 77 -1.40 -11.72 -2.43
C PHE A 77 -0.15 -10.88 -2.67
N LEU A 78 -0.23 -9.54 -2.56
CA LEU A 78 0.92 -8.64 -2.60
C LEU A 78 1.79 -8.69 -1.32
N THR A 79 1.29 -9.30 -0.24
CA THR A 79 1.96 -9.36 1.06
C THR A 79 2.75 -10.67 1.28
N ASN A 80 2.53 -11.71 0.47
CA ASN A 80 3.22 -13.02 0.57
C ASN A 80 4.41 -13.12 -0.39
#